data_AF-A0A7L0T5H9-F1
#
_entry.id   AF-A0A7L0T5H9-F1
#
_cell.length_a   1.000
_cell.length_b   1.000
_cell.length_c   1.000
_cell.angle_alpha   90.00
_cell.angle_beta   90.00
_cell.angle_gamma   90.00
#
_symmetry.space_group_name_H-M   'P 1'
#
loop_
_entity.id
_entity.type
_entity.pdbx_description
1 polymer ?
#
loop_
_entity_poly.entity_id
_entity_poly.type
_entity_poly.pdbx_seq_one_letter_code
_entity_poly.pdbx_strand_id
1 'polypeptide(L)'
;LAMASRHAITAQPQFSATPQAGEWQSGLLDCRSDCNVCICGAFCFICLGCQVAEDMNEFCLCGPSVAMRTLYRARYNIPGSILSDFVSIVCCPMCALCQLKRDINRRKELGIF
;
A
#
# COMPACT_ATOMS: atom_id res chain seq x y z
N LEU A 1 -38.32 8.86 -43.82
CA LEU A 1 -37.38 9.23 -42.74
C LEU A 1 -36.57 7.99 -42.38
N ALA A 2 -35.40 7.80 -43.01
CA ALA A 2 -34.51 6.68 -42.69
C ALA A 2 -33.57 7.11 -41.55
N MET A 3 -33.61 6.40 -40.42
CA MET A 3 -32.66 6.63 -39.32
C MET A 3 -31.34 5.92 -39.62
N ALA A 4 -30.25 6.70 -39.69
CA ALA A 4 -28.90 6.19 -39.82
C ALA A 4 -28.49 5.45 -38.53
N SER A 5 -28.24 4.14 -38.64
CA SER A 5 -27.70 3.33 -37.57
C SER A 5 -26.24 3.69 -37.32
N ARG A 6 -25.94 4.25 -36.15
CA ARG A 6 -24.56 4.51 -35.70
C ARG A 6 -23.98 3.21 -35.16
N HIS A 7 -23.04 2.61 -35.90
CA HIS A 7 -22.26 1.48 -35.41
C HIS A 7 -21.41 1.92 -34.20
N ALA A 8 -21.78 1.48 -33.01
CA ALA A 8 -20.97 1.67 -31.81
C ALA A 8 -19.87 0.61 -31.77
N ILE A 9 -18.61 1.03 -31.87
CA ILE A 9 -17.45 0.14 -31.69
C ILE A 9 -17.44 -0.29 -30.22
N THR A 10 -17.83 -1.54 -29.94
CA THR A 10 -17.97 -2.09 -28.58
C THR A 10 -16.72 -2.83 -28.10
N ALA A 11 -15.73 -3.04 -28.97
CA ALA A 11 -14.50 -3.75 -28.66
C ALA A 11 -13.29 -2.83 -28.94
N GLN A 12 -12.67 -2.33 -27.87
CA GLN A 12 -11.36 -1.70 -27.97
C GLN A 12 -10.28 -2.79 -27.95
N PRO A 13 -9.23 -2.71 -28.79
CA PRO A 13 -8.11 -3.64 -28.71
C PRO A 13 -7.47 -3.53 -27.32
N GLN A 14 -7.62 -4.57 -26.51
CA GLN A 14 -6.96 -4.65 -25.21
C GLN A 14 -5.46 -4.85 -25.45
N PHE A 15 -4.69 -3.78 -25.26
CA PHE A 15 -3.27 -3.91 -24.95
C PHE A 15 -3.18 -4.40 -23.50
N SER A 16 -3.26 -5.72 -23.30
CA SER A 16 -3.07 -6.36 -22.01
C SER A 16 -1.58 -6.42 -21.68
N ALA A 17 -0.96 -5.26 -21.48
CA ALA A 17 0.24 -5.21 -20.65
C ALA A 17 -0.20 -5.61 -19.24
N THR A 18 0.18 -6.81 -18.80
CA THR A 18 -0.01 -7.20 -17.40
C THR A 18 0.70 -6.14 -16.54
N PRO A 19 -0.02 -5.46 -15.63
CA PRO A 19 0.64 -4.54 -14.71
C PRO A 19 1.75 -5.31 -14.00
N GLN A 20 2.99 -4.83 -14.08
CA GLN A 20 4.10 -5.47 -13.39
C GLN A 20 3.75 -5.55 -11.90
N ALA A 21 3.78 -6.75 -11.35
CA ALA A 21 3.52 -6.96 -9.94
C ALA A 21 4.58 -6.20 -9.14
N GLY A 22 4.14 -5.28 -8.29
CA GLY A 22 5.03 -4.63 -7.34
C GLY A 22 5.38 -5.58 -6.20
N GLU A 23 6.47 -5.28 -5.51
CA GLU A 23 6.89 -6.04 -4.33
C GLU A 23 7.10 -5.11 -3.14
N TRP A 24 6.89 -5.66 -1.95
CA TRP A 24 7.37 -5.03 -0.72
C TRP A 24 8.89 -5.02 -0.75
N GLN A 25 9.47 -3.88 -0.41
CA GLN A 25 10.90 -3.63 -0.36
C GLN A 25 11.56 -4.22 0.90
N SER A 26 10.76 -4.58 1.90
CA SER A 26 11.22 -5.23 3.13
C SER A 26 10.25 -6.32 3.58
N GLY A 27 10.76 -7.31 4.29
CA GLY A 27 9.94 -8.31 4.96
C GLY A 27 9.11 -7.72 6.09
N LEU A 28 8.04 -8.44 6.48
CA LEU A 28 7.16 -7.99 7.56
C LEU A 28 7.94 -7.83 8.88
N LEU A 29 8.74 -8.84 9.24
CA LEU A 29 9.54 -8.88 10.47
C LEU A 29 10.95 -8.30 10.30
N ASP A 30 11.19 -7.54 9.23
CA ASP A 30 12.52 -6.97 8.93
C ASP A 30 12.83 -5.71 9.75
N CYS A 31 12.64 -5.81 11.07
CA CYS A 31 12.85 -4.73 12.02
C CYS A 31 14.31 -4.27 12.12
N ARG A 32 15.25 -5.08 11.63
CA ARG A 32 16.68 -4.76 11.62
C ARG A 32 17.09 -3.87 10.45
N SER A 33 16.32 -3.84 9.35
CA SER A 33 16.57 -2.95 8.22
C SER A 33 16.45 -1.47 8.62
N ASP A 34 15.49 -1.13 9.49
CA ASP A 34 15.30 0.23 9.99
C ASP A 34 14.96 0.22 11.48
N CYS A 35 16.00 0.15 12.31
CA CYS A 35 15.87 0.12 13.77
C CYS A 35 15.11 1.34 14.30
N ASN A 36 15.30 2.53 13.71
CA ASN A 36 14.60 3.75 14.14
C ASN A 36 13.08 3.63 13.96
N VAL A 37 12.63 3.08 12.83
CA VAL A 37 11.19 2.86 12.56
C VAL A 37 10.65 1.78 13.50
N CYS A 38 11.40 0.69 13.72
CA CYS A 38 10.96 -0.39 14.60
C CYS A 38 10.91 0.03 16.08
N ILE A 39 11.87 0.84 16.55
CA ILE A 39 11.86 1.45 17.89
C ILE A 39 10.69 2.45 18.00
N CYS A 40 10.50 3.32 17.01
CA CYS A 40 9.38 4.26 16.99
C CYS A 40 8.03 3.53 17.02
N GLY A 41 7.90 2.43 16.28
CA GLY A 41 6.78 1.52 16.41
C GLY A 41 6.64 1.06 17.86
N ALA A 42 7.63 0.31 18.38
CA ALA A 42 7.56 -0.31 19.71
C ALA A 42 7.21 0.67 20.85
N PHE A 43 7.69 1.91 20.79
CA PHE A 43 7.50 2.91 21.86
C PHE A 43 6.41 3.96 21.58
N CYS A 44 6.09 4.27 20.32
CA CYS A 44 4.97 5.14 19.96
C CYS A 44 4.25 4.69 18.67
N PHE A 45 3.48 3.61 18.78
CA PHE A 45 2.69 3.07 17.66
C PHE A 45 1.75 4.09 17.01
N ILE A 46 1.08 4.91 17.82
CA ILE A 46 0.13 5.92 17.32
C ILE A 46 0.84 7.03 16.56
N CYS A 47 2.01 7.50 17.03
CA CYS A 47 2.81 8.49 16.32
C CYS A 47 3.22 7.96 14.93
N LEU A 48 3.68 6.70 14.88
CA LEU A 48 4.04 6.05 13.63
C LEU A 48 2.83 5.93 12.70
N GLY A 49 1.66 5.63 13.25
CA GLY A 49 0.39 5.61 12.52
C GLY A 49 0.06 6.97 11.92
N CYS A 50 0.18 8.05 12.71
CA CYS A 50 0.00 9.41 12.20
C CYS A 50 0.93 9.71 11.03
N GLN A 51 2.23 9.37 11.15
CA GLN A 51 3.20 9.63 10.07
C GLN A 51 2.84 8.89 8.79
N VAL A 52 2.44 7.62 8.89
CA VAL A 52 2.00 6.85 7.72
C VAL A 52 0.75 7.44 7.09
N ALA A 53 -0.21 7.87 7.92
CA ALA A 53 -1.43 8.50 7.42
C ALA A 53 -1.11 9.83 6.73
N GLU A 54 -0.29 10.68 7.34
CA GLU A 54 0.18 11.95 6.77
C GLU A 54 0.90 11.72 5.44
N ASP A 55 1.80 10.74 5.36
CA ASP A 55 2.49 10.39 4.11
C ASP A 55 1.50 10.01 3.00
N MET A 56 0.38 9.39 3.34
CA MET A 56 -0.66 8.97 2.40
C MET A 56 -1.80 10.00 2.25
N ASN A 57 -1.66 11.18 2.87
CA ASN A 57 -2.64 12.27 2.92
C ASN A 57 -4.00 11.85 3.51
N GLU A 58 -3.96 11.10 4.62
CA GLU A 58 -5.11 10.58 5.35
C GLU A 58 -5.07 11.01 6.83
N PHE A 59 -6.19 10.86 7.53
CA PHE A 59 -6.29 11.23 8.95
C PHE A 59 -5.47 10.30 9.86
N CYS A 60 -4.82 10.85 10.90
CA CYS A 60 -3.85 10.10 11.72
C CYS A 60 -4.36 8.74 12.23
N LEU A 61 -5.62 8.65 12.66
CA LEU A 61 -6.19 7.40 13.21
C LEU A 61 -6.31 6.27 12.19
N CYS A 62 -6.22 6.57 10.90
CA CYS A 62 -6.35 5.58 9.83
C CYS A 62 -5.06 4.80 9.60
N GLY A 63 -3.89 5.36 9.95
CA GLY A 63 -2.56 4.80 9.66
C GLY A 63 -2.38 3.29 9.93
N PRO A 64 -2.73 2.78 11.13
CA PRO A 64 -2.57 1.36 11.47
C PRO A 64 -3.69 0.44 10.94
N SER A 65 -4.57 0.93 10.06
CA SER A 65 -5.72 0.15 9.59
C SER A 65 -5.39 -0.81 8.44
N VAL A 66 -6.21 -1.86 8.33
CA VAL A 66 -6.21 -2.77 7.17
C VAL A 66 -6.47 -1.99 5.88
N ALA A 67 -7.31 -0.96 5.95
CA ALA A 67 -7.64 -0.12 4.81
C ALA A 67 -6.39 0.57 4.25
N MET A 68 -5.55 1.15 5.11
CA MET A 68 -4.31 1.80 4.67
C MET A 68 -3.35 0.83 4.00
N ARG A 69 -3.15 -0.35 4.59
CA ARG A 69 -2.29 -1.38 3.99
C ARG A 69 -2.83 -1.89 2.65
N THR A 70 -4.14 -2.10 2.55
CA THR A 70 -4.82 -2.52 1.32
C THR A 70 -4.70 -1.44 0.23
N LEU A 71 -4.98 -0.19 0.59
CA LEU A 71 -4.86 0.98 -0.29
C LEU A 71 -3.44 1.11 -0.84
N TYR A 72 -2.44 0.97 0.03
CA TYR A 72 -1.04 1.03 -0.36
C TYR A 72 -0.67 -0.07 -1.36
N ARG A 73 -1.07 -1.32 -1.08
CA ARG A 73 -0.83 -2.46 -1.97
C ARG A 73 -1.51 -2.29 -3.32
N ALA A 74 -2.72 -1.73 -3.34
CA ALA A 74 -3.43 -1.41 -4.58
C ALA A 74 -2.71 -0.33 -5.39
N ARG A 75 -2.21 0.74 -4.73
CA ARG A 75 -1.47 1.82 -5.39
C ARG A 75 -0.20 1.35 -6.08
N TYR A 76 0.55 0.45 -5.44
CA TYR A 76 1.82 -0.06 -5.99
C TYR A 76 1.72 -1.46 -6.59
N ASN A 77 0.50 -1.93 -6.89
CA ASN A 77 0.22 -3.21 -7.52
C ASN A 77 0.91 -4.41 -6.84
N ILE A 78 0.97 -4.41 -5.51
CA ILE A 78 1.60 -5.47 -4.70
C ILE A 78 0.62 -6.65 -4.54
N PRO A 79 0.97 -7.89 -4.93
CA PRO A 79 0.05 -9.03 -4.94
C PRO A 79 -0.31 -9.51 -3.53
N GLY A 80 -1.53 -10.03 -3.35
CA GLY A 80 -2.10 -10.49 -2.07
C GLY A 80 -3.57 -10.08 -1.88
N SER A 81 -4.09 -10.16 -0.65
CA SER A 81 -5.51 -10.03 -0.35
C SER A 81 -5.78 -9.27 0.94
N ILE A 82 -7.00 -8.75 1.10
CA ILE A 82 -7.46 -8.09 2.34
C ILE A 82 -7.28 -9.03 3.55
N LEU A 83 -7.52 -10.34 3.37
CA LEU A 83 -7.30 -11.32 4.42
C LEU A 83 -5.82 -11.39 4.84
N SER A 84 -4.90 -11.37 3.88
CA SER A 84 -3.46 -11.32 4.17
C SER A 84 -3.07 -10.05 4.93
N ASP A 85 -3.69 -8.91 4.58
CA ASP A 85 -3.46 -7.64 5.25
C ASP A 85 -4.01 -7.63 6.68
N PHE A 86 -5.20 -8.20 6.88
CA PHE A 86 -5.78 -8.41 8.21
C PHE A 86 -4.91 -9.32 9.07
N VAL A 87 -4.49 -10.47 8.54
CA VAL A 87 -3.61 -11.41 9.26
C VAL A 87 -2.27 -10.75 9.61
N SER A 88 -1.70 -9.95 8.72
CA SER A 88 -0.45 -9.22 8.99
C SER A 88 -0.59 -8.28 10.19
N ILE A 89 -1.71 -7.55 10.27
CA ILE A 89 -1.99 -6.60 11.34
C ILE A 89 -2.35 -7.32 12.65
N VAL A 90 -3.09 -8.43 12.60
CA VAL A 90 -3.46 -9.19 13.80
C VAL A 90 -2.25 -9.95 14.38
N CYS A 91 -1.39 -10.50 13.53
CA CYS A 91 -0.22 -11.29 13.95
C CYS A 91 0.89 -10.40 14.53
N CYS A 92 1.23 -9.29 13.86
CA CYS A 92 2.14 -8.29 14.41
C CYS A 92 1.79 -6.89 13.87
N PRO A 93 0.93 -6.11 14.56
CA PRO A 93 0.51 -4.79 14.09
C PRO A 93 1.69 -3.82 13.98
N MET A 94 2.63 -3.92 14.92
CA MET A 94 3.86 -3.15 14.95
C MET A 94 4.70 -3.36 13.69
N CYS A 95 4.95 -4.63 13.37
CA CYS A 95 5.74 -5.03 12.23
C CYS A 95 5.07 -4.63 10.91
N ALA A 96 3.75 -4.80 10.82
CA ALA A 96 2.95 -4.42 9.65
C ALA A 96 3.02 -2.91 9.37
N LEU A 97 2.89 -2.08 10.41
CA LEU A 97 2.99 -0.63 10.27
C LEU A 97 4.43 -0.18 9.99
N CYS A 98 5.43 -0.80 10.63
CA CYS A 98 6.83 -0.53 10.36
C CYS A 98 7.20 -0.89 8.92
N GLN A 99 6.75 -2.04 8.42
CA GLN A 99 6.95 -2.45 7.03
C GLN A 99 6.37 -1.40 6.07
N LEU A 100 5.14 -0.94 6.34
CA LEU A 100 4.48 0.08 5.53
C LEU A 100 5.27 1.40 5.54
N LYS A 101 5.70 1.89 6.70
CA LYS A 101 6.53 3.11 6.81
C LYS A 101 7.88 2.98 6.11
N ARG A 102 8.56 1.83 6.26
CA ARG A 102 9.83 1.55 5.55
C ARG A 102 9.66 1.60 4.04
N ASP A 103 8.59 0.98 3.54
CA ASP A 103 8.30 0.95 2.10
C ASP A 103 8.01 2.36 1.56
N ILE A 104 7.20 3.15 2.29
CA ILE A 104 6.97 4.57 2.00
C ILE A 104 8.29 5.34 1.91
N ASN A 105 9.15 5.23 2.93
CA ASN A 105 10.41 5.96 2.96
C ASN A 105 11.31 5.59 1.78
N ARG A 106 11.47 4.29 1.49
CA ARG A 106 12.30 3.85 0.36
C ARG A 106 11.74 4.32 -0.99
N ARG A 107 10.42 4.29 -1.18
CA ARG A 107 9.80 4.82 -2.41
C ARG A 107 9.96 6.33 -2.54
N LYS A 108 9.94 7.08 -1.43
CA LYS A 108 10.22 8.52 -1.42
C LYS A 108 11.67 8.80 -1.84
N GLU A 109 12.63 8.03 -1.31
CA GLU A 109 14.04 8.12 -1.70
C GLU A 109 14.26 7.83 -3.19
N LEU A 110 13.50 6.90 -3.75
CA LEU A 110 13.52 6.56 -5.18
C LEU A 110 12.73 7.54 -6.05
N GLY A 111 11.98 8.49 -5.48
CA GLY A 111 11.14 9.44 -6.21
C GLY A 111 9.93 8.82 -6.90
N ILE A 112 9.45 7.66 -6.42
CA ILE A 112 8.31 6.90 -6.99
C ILE A 112 7.14 6.78 -6.02
N PHE A 113 7.15 7.55 -4.93
CA PHE A 113 6.09 7.55 -3.92
C PHE A 113 4.90 8.42 -4.36
#